data_AF-A0A8T4KQL8-F1
#
_entry.id   AF-A0A8T4KQL8-F1
#
_cell.length_a   1.000
_cell.length_b   1.000
_cell.length_c   1.000
_cell.angle_alpha   90.00
_cell.angle_beta   90.00
_cell.angle_gamma   90.00
#
_symmetry.space_group_name_H-M   'P 1'
#
loop_
_entity.id
_entity.type
_entity.pdbx_description
1 polymer ?
#
loop_
_entity_poly.entity_id
_entity_poly.type
_entity_poly.pdbx_seq_one_letter_code
_entity_poly.pdbx_strand_id
1 'polypeptide(L)'
;MQGRNIKRKCLVCGRQINLFLYKNGKYSAGHYFGKLKPPIKGTGEYKKIAMTKIGTKKYPVVKWTGKEKELEYWECDKCFDEAMHEQWLEERIRKLFGKRCPDYYSGCLVCEAWSIYDTIRELRDE
;
A
#
# COMPACT_ATOMS: atom_id res chain seq x y z
N MET A 1 21.43 -12.28 23.68
CA MET A 1 21.20 -11.30 22.59
C MET A 1 20.86 -9.96 23.22
N GLN A 2 21.61 -8.88 22.94
CA GLN A 2 21.35 -7.55 23.51
C GLN A 2 20.57 -6.69 22.51
N GLY A 3 19.52 -6.01 22.98
CA GLY A 3 18.67 -5.13 22.18
C GLY A 3 17.67 -4.40 23.08
N ARG A 4 16.77 -3.62 22.47
CA ARG A 4 15.73 -2.89 23.20
C ARG A 4 14.36 -3.03 22.55
N ASN A 5 13.31 -3.05 23.36
CA ASN A 5 11.94 -2.95 22.89
C ASN A 5 11.60 -1.50 22.60
N ILE A 6 11.06 -1.23 21.42
CA ILE A 6 10.47 0.06 21.07
C ILE A 6 9.03 -0.14 20.61
N LYS A 7 8.20 0.87 20.87
CA LYS A 7 6.79 0.87 20.48
C LYS A 7 6.60 1.77 19.27
N ARG A 8 5.80 1.30 18.32
CA ARG A 8 5.33 2.05 17.15
C ARG A 8 3.83 1.86 16.99
N LYS A 9 3.23 2.62 16.08
CA LYS A 9 1.82 2.54 15.73
C LYS A 9 1.71 2.22 14.26
N CYS A 10 0.95 1.18 13.91
CA CYS A 10 0.61 0.88 12.53
C CYS A 10 -0.16 2.06 11.93
N LEU A 11 0.30 2.58 10.80
CA LEU A 11 -0.33 3.73 10.15
C LEU A 11 -1.67 3.36 9.49
N VAL A 12 -1.85 2.09 9.12
CA VAL A 12 -3.07 1.56 8.48
C VAL A 12 -4.19 1.33 9.49
N CYS A 13 -3.97 0.47 10.50
CA CYS A 13 -5.02 0.09 11.46
C CYS A 13 -4.91 0.76 12.84
N GLY A 14 -3.85 1.52 13.10
CA GLY A 14 -3.64 2.20 14.38
C GLY A 14 -3.22 1.31 15.54
N ARG A 15 -3.05 0.00 15.35
CA ARG A 15 -2.59 -0.93 16.41
C ARG A 15 -1.15 -0.62 16.83
N GLN A 16 -0.83 -0.85 18.11
CA GLN A 16 0.53 -0.75 18.61
C GLN A 16 1.36 -1.93 18.14
N ILE A 17 2.57 -1.64 17.65
CA ILE A 17 3.59 -2.61 17.26
C ILE A 17 4.67 -2.58 18.34
N ASN A 18 4.91 -3.74 18.98
CA ASN A 18 6.02 -3.91 19.90
C ASN A 18 7.16 -4.57 19.13
N LEU A 19 8.21 -3.82 18.82
CA LEU A 19 9.32 -4.31 18.01
C LEU A 19 10.62 -4.32 18.79
N PHE A 20 11.45 -5.31 18.51
CA PHE A 20 12.74 -5.49 19.17
C PHE A 20 13.85 -5.01 18.24
N LEU A 21 14.57 -3.96 18.63
CA LEU A 21 15.69 -3.41 17.88
C LEU A 21 16.99 -4.01 18.39
N TYR A 22 17.67 -4.76 17.52
CA TYR A 22 18.98 -5.34 17.78
C TYR A 22 20.07 -4.25 17.67
N LYS A 23 21.21 -4.43 18.35
CA LYS A 23 22.33 -3.47 18.29
C LYS A 23 22.89 -3.24 16.88
N ASN A 24 22.72 -4.20 15.97
CA ASN A 24 23.15 -4.10 14.57
C ASN A 24 22.15 -3.33 13.68
N GLY A 25 21.10 -2.73 14.25
CA GLY A 25 20.10 -1.95 13.51
C GLY A 25 19.00 -2.81 12.85
N LYS A 26 19.11 -4.14 12.86
CA LYS A 26 18.01 -5.02 12.47
C LYS A 26 16.90 -4.93 13.53
N TYR A 27 15.68 -5.28 13.15
CA TYR A 27 14.55 -5.36 14.06
C TYR A 27 13.70 -6.61 13.79
N SER A 28 12.84 -6.97 14.74
CA SER A 28 11.81 -7.99 14.56
C SER A 28 10.43 -7.43 14.86
N ALA A 29 9.43 -7.89 14.08
CA ALA A 29 8.04 -7.46 14.05
C ALA A 29 7.79 -6.06 13.45
N GLY A 30 6.71 -5.95 12.69
CA GLY A 30 6.34 -4.76 11.94
C GLY A 30 7.15 -4.58 10.65
N HIS A 31 6.72 -3.64 9.81
CA HIS A 31 7.32 -3.34 8.51
C HIS A 31 7.52 -1.84 8.37
N TYR A 32 8.76 -1.41 8.14
CA TYR A 32 9.12 0.00 7.96
C TYR A 32 9.21 0.38 6.49
N PHE A 33 8.47 1.42 6.09
CA PHE A 33 8.38 1.90 4.71
C PHE A 33 9.08 3.22 4.45
N GLY A 34 9.63 3.86 5.48
CA GLY A 34 10.29 5.15 5.37
C GLY A 34 9.62 6.24 6.19
N LYS A 35 9.91 7.49 5.81
CA LYS A 35 9.43 8.68 6.50
C LYS A 35 8.45 9.44 5.63
N LEU A 36 7.33 9.84 6.21
CA LEU A 36 6.35 10.71 5.59
C LEU A 36 6.47 12.11 6.18
N LYS A 37 6.20 13.11 5.33
CA LYS A 37 6.16 14.52 5.71
C LYS A 37 4.77 15.11 5.44
N PRO A 38 3.70 14.64 6.12
CA PRO A 38 2.40 15.24 5.89
C PRO A 38 2.35 16.69 6.36
N PRO A 39 1.52 17.51 5.69
CA PRO A 39 1.29 18.89 6.08
C PRO A 39 0.59 18.98 7.44
N ILE A 40 0.95 19.99 8.23
CA ILE A 40 0.21 20.35 9.44
C ILE A 40 -0.91 21.31 9.03
N LYS A 41 -2.16 20.85 9.11
CA LYS A 41 -3.34 21.66 8.78
C LYS A 41 -3.33 22.99 9.54
N GLY A 42 -3.75 24.06 8.87
CA GLY A 42 -3.79 25.41 9.44
C GLY A 42 -2.45 26.15 9.48
N THR A 43 -1.36 25.55 8.99
CA THR A 43 -0.03 26.22 8.96
C THR A 43 0.36 26.74 7.57
N GLY A 44 -0.49 26.58 6.56
CA GLY A 44 -0.23 27.00 5.19
C GLY A 44 -1.32 26.58 4.22
N GLU A 45 -0.98 26.57 2.93
CA GLU A 45 -1.86 26.22 1.83
C GLU A 45 -1.09 25.49 0.72
N TYR A 46 -1.81 24.82 -0.18
CA TYR A 46 -1.21 24.24 -1.38
C TYR A 46 -1.13 25.30 -2.47
N LYS A 47 0.08 25.66 -2.90
CA LYS A 47 0.30 26.57 -4.03
C LYS A 47 0.72 25.82 -5.26
N LYS A 48 0.14 26.19 -6.40
CA LYS A 48 0.58 25.72 -7.71
C LYS A 48 2.01 26.21 -7.97
N ILE A 49 2.90 25.28 -8.29
CA ILE A 49 4.30 25.56 -8.62
C ILE A 49 4.61 25.28 -10.08
N ALA A 50 3.87 24.38 -10.73
CA ALA A 50 4.08 24.02 -12.13
C ALA A 50 2.83 23.39 -12.75
N MET A 51 2.93 23.01 -14.02
CA MET A 51 2.00 22.12 -14.69
C MET A 51 2.76 20.88 -15.14
N THR A 52 2.17 19.70 -14.98
CA THR A 52 2.67 18.45 -15.57
C THR A 52 1.66 17.91 -16.57
N LYS A 53 2.12 17.11 -17.54
CA LYS A 53 1.27 16.44 -18.52
C LYS A 53 1.28 14.95 -18.23
N ILE A 54 0.11 14.38 -18.00
CA ILE A 54 -0.09 12.93 -17.84
C ILE A 54 -1.04 12.50 -18.94
N GLY A 55 -0.53 11.71 -19.89
CA GLY A 55 -1.25 11.41 -21.15
C GLY A 55 -1.50 12.69 -21.95
N THR A 56 -2.75 12.95 -22.33
CA THR A 56 -3.14 14.16 -23.07
C THR A 56 -3.56 15.32 -22.16
N LYS A 57 -3.73 15.09 -20.86
CA LYS A 57 -4.27 16.07 -19.90
C LYS A 57 -3.14 16.78 -19.15
N LYS A 58 -3.37 18.07 -18.84
CA LYS A 58 -2.46 18.90 -18.04
C LYS A 58 -3.00 19.03 -16.61
N TYR A 59 -2.14 18.83 -15.61
CA TYR A 59 -2.47 18.89 -14.20
C TYR A 59 -1.58 19.89 -13.47
N PRO A 60 -2.11 20.69 -12.52
CA PRO A 60 -1.29 21.54 -11.68
C PRO A 60 -0.48 20.70 -10.70
N VAL A 61 0.83 20.95 -10.67
CA VAL A 61 1.69 20.45 -9.59
C VAL A 61 1.62 21.46 -8.46
N VAL A 62 1.20 21.01 -7.29
CA VAL A 62 1.07 21.84 -6.09
C VAL A 62 2.10 21.46 -5.03
N LYS A 63 2.54 22.43 -4.24
CA LYS A 63 3.42 22.24 -3.09
C LYS A 63 2.82 22.91 -1.87
N TRP A 64 2.89 22.22 -0.73
CA TRP A 64 2.49 22.77 0.56
C TRP A 64 3.47 23.86 1.00
N THR A 65 2.96 25.01 1.46
CA THR A 65 3.81 26.12 1.92
C THR A 65 3.98 26.20 3.43
N GLY A 66 3.18 25.42 4.17
CA GLY A 66 3.17 25.45 5.63
C GLY A 66 4.20 24.53 6.27
N LYS A 67 4.04 24.31 7.58
CA LYS A 67 4.86 23.36 8.33
C LYS A 67 4.47 21.93 7.98
N GLU A 68 5.46 21.06 7.95
CA GLU A 68 5.31 19.61 7.81
C GLU A 68 5.78 18.95 9.10
N LYS A 69 5.22 17.78 9.42
CA LYS A 69 5.72 16.94 10.51
C LYS A 69 6.37 15.70 9.92
N GLU A 70 7.50 15.29 10.47
CA GLU A 70 8.12 14.02 10.11
C GLU A 70 7.48 12.90 10.93
N LEU A 71 7.07 11.82 10.26
CA LEU A 71 6.61 10.60 10.93
C LEU A 71 7.11 9.36 10.20
N GLU A 72 7.38 8.30 10.96
CA GLU A 72 7.76 7.00 10.41
C GLU A 72 6.52 6.24 9.95
N TYR A 73 6.56 5.67 8.74
CA TYR A 73 5.53 4.77 8.25
C TYR A 73 5.86 3.33 8.64
N TRP A 74 5.07 2.84 9.60
CA TRP A 74 5.09 1.45 10.04
C TRP A 74 3.76 0.75 9.73
N GLU A 75 3.84 -0.52 9.34
CA GLU A 75 2.70 -1.44 9.29
C GLU A 75 2.89 -2.61 10.23
N CYS A 76 1.81 -3.15 10.78
CA CYS A 76 1.87 -4.44 11.48
C CYS A 76 1.83 -5.57 10.45
N ASP A 77 2.34 -6.74 10.84
CA ASP A 77 2.43 -7.92 9.99
C ASP A 77 1.10 -8.21 9.28
N LYS A 78 -0.02 -8.19 10.00
CA LYS A 78 -1.36 -8.36 9.40
C LYS A 78 -1.65 -7.36 8.26
N CYS A 79 -1.42 -6.06 8.46
CA CYS A 79 -1.73 -5.06 7.43
C CYS A 79 -0.77 -5.16 6.25
N PHE A 80 0.49 -5.45 6.54
CA PHE A 80 1.48 -5.73 5.51
C PHE A 80 1.08 -6.94 4.67
N ASP A 81 0.77 -8.05 5.32
CA ASP A 81 0.36 -9.30 4.69
C ASP A 81 -0.93 -9.11 3.88
N GLU A 82 -1.94 -8.40 4.41
CA GLU A 82 -3.17 -8.07 3.66
C GLU A 82 -2.88 -7.23 2.40
N ALA A 83 -1.92 -6.31 2.47
CA ALA A 83 -1.50 -5.52 1.31
C ALA A 83 -0.71 -6.35 0.29
N MET A 84 0.09 -7.32 0.77
CA MET A 84 0.88 -8.23 -0.06
C MET A 84 0.06 -9.39 -0.65
N HIS A 85 -1.02 -9.77 0.02
CA HIS A 85 -1.89 -10.88 -0.36
C HIS A 85 -3.18 -10.34 -0.97
N GLU A 86 -3.18 -10.18 -2.30
CA GLU A 86 -4.34 -9.93 -3.16
C GLU A 86 -5.39 -11.07 -3.16
N GLN A 87 -5.42 -11.90 -2.11
CA GLN A 87 -6.51 -12.86 -1.89
C GLN A 87 -7.86 -12.16 -1.91
N TRP A 88 -7.93 -10.88 -1.51
CA TRP A 88 -9.14 -10.08 -1.64
C TRP A 88 -9.62 -9.96 -3.10
N LEU A 89 -8.71 -9.85 -4.08
CA LEU A 89 -9.05 -9.73 -5.50
C LEU A 89 -9.56 -11.07 -6.02
N GLU A 90 -8.86 -12.16 -5.67
CA GLU A 90 -9.29 -13.52 -5.98
C GLU A 90 -10.67 -13.84 -5.38
N GLU A 91 -10.87 -13.54 -4.10
CA GLU A 91 -12.15 -13.70 -3.40
C GLU A 91 -13.24 -12.83 -4.01
N ARG A 92 -12.90 -11.62 -4.46
CA ARG A 92 -13.85 -10.71 -5.09
C ARG A 92 -14.28 -11.22 -6.46
N ILE A 93 -13.34 -11.70 -7.29
CA ILE A 93 -13.64 -12.36 -8.56
C ILE A 93 -14.55 -13.57 -8.29
N ARG A 94 -14.19 -14.42 -7.31
CA ARG A 94 -14.98 -15.58 -6.91
C ARG A 94 -16.39 -15.21 -6.45
N LYS A 95 -16.56 -14.11 -5.72
CA LYS A 95 -17.88 -13.66 -5.21
C LYS A 95 -18.76 -13.06 -6.31
N LEU A 96 -18.18 -12.36 -7.28
CA LEU A 96 -18.93 -11.68 -8.35
C LEU A 96 -19.21 -12.59 -9.54
N PHE A 97 -18.22 -13.39 -9.94
CA PHE A 97 -18.26 -14.19 -11.17
C PHE A 97 -18.31 -15.70 -10.90
N GLY A 98 -18.13 -16.13 -9.64
CA GLY A 98 -18.14 -17.54 -9.27
C GLY A 98 -16.77 -18.22 -9.39
N LYS A 99 -16.76 -19.54 -9.16
CA LYS A 99 -15.55 -20.36 -9.28
C LYS A 99 -15.09 -20.42 -10.73
N ARG A 100 -13.79 -20.66 -10.95
CA ARG A 100 -13.25 -20.92 -12.29
C ARG A 100 -14.02 -22.04 -12.96
N CYS A 101 -14.32 -21.85 -14.24
CA CYS A 101 -14.83 -22.92 -15.08
C CYS A 101 -13.75 -24.02 -15.18
N PRO A 102 -14.13 -25.31 -15.12
CA PRO A 102 -13.19 -26.41 -15.31
C PRO A 102 -12.51 -26.36 -16.68
N ASP A 103 -13.24 -25.88 -17.67
CA ASP A 103 -12.86 -25.68 -19.06
C ASP A 103 -12.94 -24.18 -19.42
N TYR A 104 -11.92 -23.69 -20.12
CA TYR A 104 -11.93 -22.31 -20.62
C TYR A 104 -12.84 -22.21 -21.86
N TYR A 105 -13.77 -21.26 -21.83
CA TYR A 105 -14.66 -20.96 -22.95
C TYR A 105 -14.58 -19.48 -23.32
N SER A 106 -14.26 -19.21 -24.59
CA SER A 106 -14.22 -17.83 -25.14
C SER A 106 -15.63 -17.24 -25.18
N GLY A 107 -15.82 -16.05 -24.60
CA GLY A 107 -17.13 -15.41 -24.41
C GLY A 107 -17.81 -15.75 -23.07
N CYS A 108 -17.20 -16.55 -22.20
CA CYS A 108 -17.66 -16.71 -20.82
C CYS A 108 -17.12 -15.57 -19.95
N LEU A 109 -18.03 -14.77 -19.39
CA LEU A 109 -17.69 -13.67 -18.47
C LEU A 109 -16.88 -14.12 -17.26
N VAL A 110 -17.09 -15.35 -16.78
CA VAL A 110 -16.32 -15.93 -15.67
C VAL A 110 -14.88 -16.21 -16.10
N CYS A 111 -14.69 -16.84 -17.27
CA CYS A 111 -13.37 -17.13 -17.83
C CYS A 111 -12.58 -15.84 -18.13
N GLU A 112 -13.24 -14.82 -18.68
CA GLU A 112 -12.63 -13.52 -18.96
C GLU A 112 -12.19 -12.81 -17.68
N ALA A 113 -13.05 -12.78 -16.65
CA ALA A 113 -12.70 -12.17 -15.36
C ALA A 113 -11.51 -12.87 -14.70
N TRP A 114 -11.46 -14.20 -14.73
CA TRP A 114 -10.33 -14.98 -14.21
C TRP A 114 -9.05 -14.82 -15.04
N SER A 115 -9.16 -14.69 -16.36
CA SER A 115 -8.02 -14.41 -17.23
C SER A 115 -7.40 -13.05 -16.93
N ILE A 116 -8.22 -12.01 -16.71
CA ILE A 116 -7.72 -10.68 -16.30
C ILE A 116 -7.02 -10.76 -14.95
N TYR A 117 -7.59 -11.50 -13.98
CA TYR A 117 -6.95 -11.74 -12.69
C TYR A 117 -5.57 -12.40 -12.84
N ASP A 118 -5.46 -13.44 -13.69
CA ASP A 118 -4.20 -14.12 -13.94
C ASP A 118 -3.15 -13.19 -14.56
N THR A 119 -3.54 -12.37 -15.54
CA THR A 119 -2.64 -11.36 -16.14
C THR A 119 -2.16 -10.32 -15.13
N ILE A 120 -3.05 -9.82 -14.25
CA ILE A 120 -2.66 -8.88 -13.20
C ILE A 120 -1.65 -9.51 -12.25
N ARG A 121 -1.86 -10.78 -11.89
CA ARG A 121 -0.95 -11.53 -11.01
C ARG A 121 0.42 -11.71 -11.65
N GLU A 122 0.47 -12.08 -12.93
CA GLU A 122 1.72 -12.30 -13.67
C GLU A 122 2.56 -11.02 -13.81
N LEU A 123 1.94 -9.88 -14.14
CA LEU A 123 2.62 -8.58 -14.26
C LEU A 123 3.25 -8.07 -12.96
N ARG A 124 2.86 -8.62 -11.81
CA ARG A 124 3.37 -8.22 -10.49
C ARG A 124 4.62 -8.99 -10.09
N ASP A 125 4.80 -10.20 -10.63
CA ASP A 125 5.93 -11.07 -10.31
C ASP A 125 7.16 -10.78 -11.21
N GLU A 126 7.04 -9.83 -12.15
CA GLU A 126 8.11 -9.24 -12.98
C GLU A 126 8.74 -7.99 -12.34
#